data_AF-A0A965HSI7-F1
#
_entry.id   AF-A0A965HSI7-F1
#
_cell.length_a   1.000
_cell.length_b   1.000
_cell.length_c   1.000
_cell.angle_alpha   90.00
_cell.angle_beta   90.00
_cell.angle_gamma   90.00
#
_symmetry.space_group_name_H-M   'P 1'
#
loop_
_entity.id
_entity.type
_entity.pdbx_description
1 polymer ?
#
loop_
_entity_poly.entity_id
_entity_poly.type
_entity_poly.pdbx_seq_one_letter_code
_entity_poly.pdbx_strand_id
1 'polypeptide(L)'
;MTHSIQLPQNAADHEALVSASDHEQCAHILSRWALDVFDEYYRDFCAIPKIAKAAFESRDFPQSIENSRQRLTLYSERMYAFAKTLMSEYPKAVNAGALWDQLELFFREATAGRYEADLALAFLHSVRRVVFFDEWYPVDYQVGIKSTATDDGHAILVTDATEVNESLINAMLSVTAFSVPYRNKDDDVARVVVRVTEDFSARGLINEIEGVDVVRGGFFRNRGVYVVGRVRLKTHEVTPLILALEIDEQGIYIDAVLSDEAQAHNLFSTTRANFIVTNDQYHELAKFLHGIMPKRPLGLHYSSIGFNHFGKVAVMEELAQELESPEAIFDTAIGFPGTVAIGFQAPGSVYNLKVIRDHPTENYKWGDFEGVPSVLEKYRRVHDINRTGSMLDNAIYYNVTLPKKHFADALLSEMLDAAGAAVSLRGEDVFFHHLIVQRKMIPLPVFLEQASAEECAEAVISLGYCIKNNMAGNIFNRDLDGRNYGVGSHIRVYLFDYDALETFTEVKIRSNQDRYDGEEDIPSWYFEDGVIFLPEEIEWGLRISDPELRKLFRDVHGDLTSVPYWERIQEELREGKVPRIQVYPRSCRI
;
A
#
# COMPACT_ATOMS: atom_id res chain seq x y z
N MET A 1 11.07 19.72 -0.60
CA MET A 1 11.54 20.93 0.11
C MET A 1 11.76 20.52 1.55
N THR A 2 12.90 20.82 2.17
CA THR A 2 13.08 20.57 3.61
C THR A 2 12.17 21.53 4.37
N HIS A 3 11.04 21.05 4.85
CA HIS A 3 10.12 21.82 5.69
C HIS A 3 10.78 22.02 7.05
N SER A 4 11.50 23.14 7.23
CA SER A 4 12.03 23.51 8.54
C SER A 4 10.86 23.88 9.45
N ILE A 5 10.75 23.20 10.59
CA ILE A 5 9.79 23.55 11.62
C ILE A 5 10.25 24.88 12.23
N GLN A 6 9.37 25.88 12.23
CA GLN A 6 9.67 27.15 12.89
C GLN A 6 9.58 26.97 14.40
N LEU A 7 10.59 27.46 15.12
CA LEU A 7 10.60 27.48 16.57
C LEU A 7 9.55 28.46 17.11
N PRO A 8 9.06 28.27 18.35
CA PRO A 8 8.20 29.23 19.01
C PRO A 8 8.83 30.63 18.96
N GLN A 9 8.15 31.59 18.32
CA GLN A 9 8.68 32.96 18.16
C GLN A 9 8.66 33.75 19.49
N ASN A 10 7.89 33.28 20.48
CA ASN A 10 7.80 33.88 21.79
C ASN A 10 9.00 33.48 22.66
N ALA A 11 9.82 34.48 23.03
CA ALA A 11 11.02 34.26 23.86
C ALA A 11 10.71 33.63 25.22
N ALA A 12 9.55 33.94 25.82
CA ALA A 12 9.14 33.35 27.09
C ALA A 12 8.76 31.86 26.96
N ASP A 13 8.12 31.49 25.85
CA ASP A 13 7.78 30.09 25.58
C ASP A 13 9.05 29.28 25.30
N HIS A 14 10.01 29.85 24.56
CA HIS A 14 11.31 29.23 24.34
C HIS A 14 12.08 29.00 25.66
N GLU A 15 12.17 30.02 26.52
CA GLU A 15 12.84 29.92 27.82
C GLU A 15 12.17 28.89 28.74
N ALA A 16 10.84 28.82 28.76
CA ALA A 16 10.09 27.82 29.51
C ALA A 16 10.43 26.40 29.05
N LEU A 17 10.47 26.15 27.74
CA LEU A 17 10.82 24.83 27.19
C LEU A 17 12.29 24.45 27.41
N VAL A 18 13.23 25.40 27.33
CA VAL A 18 14.66 25.15 27.57
C VAL A 18 14.92 24.85 29.05
N SER A 19 14.30 25.61 29.95
CA SER A 19 14.45 25.42 31.39
C SER A 19 13.77 24.14 31.88
N ALA A 20 12.63 23.77 31.27
CA ALA A 20 11.79 22.64 31.66
C ALA A 20 11.42 22.65 33.15
N SER A 21 11.31 23.84 33.75
CA SER A 21 11.06 23.98 35.20
C SER A 21 9.58 23.80 35.58
N ASP A 22 8.68 24.03 34.64
CA ASP A 22 7.23 23.87 34.80
C ASP A 22 6.70 22.94 33.70
N HIS A 23 6.43 21.69 34.05
CA HIS A 23 5.95 20.69 33.09
C HIS A 23 4.56 21.02 32.55
N GLU A 24 3.68 21.65 33.33
CA GLU A 24 2.32 21.98 32.86
C GLU A 24 2.38 23.12 31.83
N GLN A 25 3.19 24.14 32.09
CA GLN A 25 3.44 25.21 31.14
C GLN A 25 4.09 24.67 29.86
N CYS A 26 5.09 23.79 29.97
CA CYS A 26 5.72 23.14 28.82
C CYS A 26 4.71 22.32 28.01
N ALA A 27 3.86 21.53 28.67
CA ALA A 27 2.83 20.73 28.03
C ALA A 27 1.86 21.59 27.23
N HIS A 28 1.43 22.72 27.80
CA HIS A 28 0.53 23.65 27.13
C HIS A 28 1.17 24.31 25.89
N ILE A 29 2.44 24.72 25.98
CA ILE A 29 3.18 25.29 24.85
C ILE A 29 3.35 24.24 23.74
N LEU A 30 3.82 23.04 24.09
CA LEU A 30 4.07 21.97 23.13
C LEU A 30 2.78 21.46 22.48
N SER A 31 1.66 21.43 23.22
CA SER A 31 0.36 21.07 22.68
C SER A 31 -0.08 22.03 21.57
N ARG A 32 0.01 23.35 21.79
CA ARG A 32 -0.31 24.36 20.77
C ARG A 32 0.61 24.24 19.55
N TRP A 33 1.91 24.06 19.77
CA TRP A 33 2.86 23.93 18.66
C TRP A 33 2.66 22.64 17.86
N ALA A 34 2.41 21.52 18.53
CA ALA A 34 2.05 20.26 17.86
C ALA A 34 0.78 20.42 17.02
N LEU A 35 -0.19 21.19 17.50
CA LEU A 35 -1.44 21.47 16.77
C LEU A 35 -1.18 22.33 15.53
N ASP A 36 -0.35 23.38 15.64
CA ASP A 36 0.02 24.22 14.50
C ASP A 36 0.72 23.40 13.40
N VAL A 37 1.65 22.53 13.78
CA VAL A 37 2.35 21.62 12.85
C VAL A 37 1.38 20.65 12.19
N PHE A 38 0.45 20.09 12.97
CA PHE A 38 -0.60 19.22 12.44
C PHE A 38 -1.51 19.97 11.45
N ASP A 39 -1.92 21.20 11.76
CA ASP A 39 -2.80 22.01 10.93
C ASP A 39 -2.14 22.41 9.60
N GLU A 40 -0.82 22.66 9.59
CA GLU A 40 -0.06 22.78 8.35
C GLU A 40 -0.07 21.50 7.53
N TYR A 41 0.25 20.36 8.15
CA TYR A 41 0.23 19.06 7.50
C TYR A 41 -1.14 18.79 6.86
N TYR A 42 -2.23 18.94 7.63
CA TYR A 42 -3.57 18.57 7.20
C TYR A 42 -4.07 19.46 6.06
N ARG A 43 -3.76 20.75 6.11
CA ARG A 43 -4.05 21.71 5.04
C ARG A 43 -3.34 21.34 3.73
N ASP A 44 -2.04 21.05 3.80
CA ASP A 44 -1.24 20.64 2.64
C ASP A 44 -1.78 19.30 2.07
N PHE A 45 -2.10 18.35 2.96
CA PHE A 45 -2.65 17.05 2.59
C PHE A 45 -4.00 17.18 1.85
N CYS A 46 -4.90 18.04 2.34
CA CYS A 46 -6.21 18.29 1.72
C CYS A 46 -6.15 19.18 0.47
N ALA A 47 -5.02 19.83 0.17
CA ALA A 47 -4.85 20.59 -1.07
C ALA A 47 -4.55 19.68 -2.28
N ILE A 48 -3.84 18.56 -2.06
CA ILE A 48 -3.37 17.64 -3.11
C ILE A 48 -4.49 17.11 -4.03
N PRO A 49 -5.69 16.72 -3.54
CA PRO A 49 -6.74 16.21 -4.42
C PRO A 49 -7.16 17.14 -5.56
N LYS A 50 -7.13 18.46 -5.34
CA LYS A 50 -7.41 19.45 -6.40
C LYS A 50 -6.32 19.43 -7.47
N ILE A 51 -5.06 19.31 -7.05
CA ILE A 51 -3.90 19.20 -7.95
C ILE A 51 -3.95 17.89 -8.73
N ALA A 52 -4.34 16.78 -8.10
CA ALA A 52 -4.49 15.49 -8.76
C ALA A 52 -5.57 15.50 -9.86
N LYS A 53 -6.72 16.14 -9.61
CA LYS A 53 -7.74 16.34 -10.63
C LYS A 53 -7.20 17.16 -11.81
N ALA A 54 -6.54 18.28 -11.54
CA ALA A 54 -5.97 19.13 -12.57
C ALA A 54 -4.92 18.39 -13.41
N ALA A 55 -4.03 17.62 -12.78
CA ALA A 55 -3.01 16.81 -13.45
C ALA A 55 -3.62 15.75 -14.38
N PHE A 56 -4.69 15.09 -13.94
CA PHE A 56 -5.44 14.16 -14.81
C PHE A 56 -6.05 14.91 -16.01
N GLU A 57 -6.75 16.02 -15.79
CA GLU A 57 -7.40 16.81 -16.84
C GLU A 57 -6.42 17.40 -17.85
N SER A 58 -5.21 17.77 -17.42
CA SER A 58 -4.14 18.25 -18.29
C SER A 58 -3.30 17.12 -18.91
N ARG A 59 -3.55 15.86 -18.55
CA ARG A 59 -2.75 14.67 -18.92
C ARG A 59 -1.29 14.75 -18.44
N ASP A 60 -1.04 15.50 -17.37
CA ASP A 60 0.25 15.58 -16.69
C ASP A 60 0.41 14.38 -15.74
N PHE A 61 0.62 13.21 -16.34
CA PHE A 61 0.82 11.98 -15.57
C PHE A 61 2.06 12.01 -14.66
N PRO A 62 3.20 12.65 -15.04
CA PRO A 62 4.32 12.84 -14.11
C PRO A 62 3.90 13.56 -12.83
N GLN A 63 3.10 14.63 -12.93
CA GLN A 63 2.56 15.32 -11.76
C GLN A 63 1.64 14.40 -10.93
N SER A 64 0.88 13.49 -11.55
CA SER A 64 0.09 12.49 -10.80
C SER A 64 0.96 11.55 -9.96
N ILE A 65 2.12 11.13 -10.46
CA ILE A 65 3.08 10.32 -9.68
C ILE A 65 3.66 11.14 -8.53
N GLU A 66 4.04 12.38 -8.79
CA GLU A 66 4.58 13.28 -7.76
C GLU A 66 3.53 13.59 -6.68
N ASN A 67 2.27 13.83 -7.05
CA ASN A 67 1.18 14.00 -6.09
C ASN A 67 1.01 12.78 -5.17
N SER A 68 1.12 11.57 -5.74
CA SER A 68 1.05 10.33 -4.96
C SER A 68 2.23 10.23 -3.99
N ARG A 69 3.44 10.55 -4.43
CA ARG A 69 4.66 10.53 -3.60
C ARG A 69 4.55 11.56 -2.47
N GLN A 70 4.21 12.81 -2.79
CA GLN A 70 4.03 13.88 -1.80
C GLN A 70 2.99 13.50 -0.75
N ARG A 71 1.81 13.02 -1.18
CA ARG A 71 0.74 12.67 -0.23
C ARG A 71 1.12 11.52 0.69
N LEU A 72 1.95 10.60 0.21
CA LEU A 72 2.45 9.46 0.97
C LEU A 72 3.49 9.87 2.03
N THR A 73 4.43 10.76 1.68
CA THR A 73 5.53 11.14 2.58
C THR A 73 5.22 12.33 3.49
N LEU A 74 4.21 13.15 3.17
CA LEU A 74 3.96 14.41 3.87
C LEU A 74 3.77 14.25 5.39
N TYR A 75 3.02 13.23 5.85
CA TYR A 75 2.83 13.00 7.28
C TYR A 75 4.15 12.68 7.96
N SER A 76 4.91 11.72 7.42
CA SER A 76 6.16 11.26 8.05
C SER A 76 7.21 12.36 8.03
N GLU A 77 7.35 13.10 6.93
CA GLU A 77 8.26 14.25 6.83
C GLU A 77 7.98 15.30 7.91
N ARG A 78 6.71 15.70 8.09
CA ARG A 78 6.32 16.70 9.11
C ARG A 78 6.50 16.17 10.53
N MET A 79 6.10 14.93 10.77
CA MET A 79 6.21 14.27 12.08
C MET A 79 7.68 14.11 12.52
N TYR A 80 8.54 13.56 11.65
CA TYR A 80 9.96 13.38 11.95
C TYR A 80 10.70 14.71 12.10
N ALA A 81 10.40 15.70 11.25
CA ALA A 81 10.99 17.03 11.39
C ALA A 81 10.64 17.67 12.74
N PHE A 82 9.39 17.54 13.18
CA PHE A 82 8.96 18.06 14.48
C PHE A 82 9.61 17.32 15.64
N ALA A 83 9.55 15.98 15.66
CA ALA A 83 10.19 15.18 16.71
C ALA A 83 11.70 15.48 16.83
N LYS A 84 12.41 15.55 15.70
CA LYS A 84 13.84 15.87 15.68
C LYS A 84 14.13 17.26 16.26
N THR A 85 13.30 18.25 15.92
CA THR A 85 13.42 19.62 16.46
C THR A 85 13.19 19.64 17.97
N LEU A 86 12.19 18.90 18.47
CA LEU A 86 11.93 18.77 19.90
C LEU A 86 13.12 18.15 20.64
N MET A 87 13.70 17.08 20.10
CA MET A 87 14.83 16.38 20.69
C MET A 87 16.12 17.21 20.68
N SER A 88 16.35 18.03 19.64
CA SER A 88 17.56 18.86 19.54
C SER A 88 17.48 20.11 20.40
N GLU A 89 16.35 20.82 20.37
CA GLU A 89 16.22 22.13 21.02
C GLU A 89 15.75 22.03 22.47
N TYR A 90 14.92 21.03 22.80
CA TYR A 90 14.25 20.93 24.11
C TYR A 90 14.36 19.53 24.76
N PRO A 91 15.54 18.90 24.78
CA PRO A 91 15.70 17.51 25.28
C PRO A 91 15.26 17.34 26.74
N LYS A 92 15.44 18.37 27.58
CA LYS A 92 15.03 18.34 28.99
C LYS A 92 13.51 18.28 29.17
N ALA A 93 12.78 19.06 28.36
CA ALA A 93 11.32 19.06 28.41
C ALA A 93 10.79 17.72 27.93
N VAL A 94 11.19 17.28 26.74
CA VAL A 94 10.55 16.12 26.10
C VAL A 94 10.88 14.77 26.72
N ASN A 95 11.98 14.64 27.46
CA ASN A 95 12.33 13.40 28.17
C ASN A 95 11.64 13.25 29.53
N ALA A 96 10.81 14.21 29.96
CA ALA A 96 10.01 14.07 31.17
C ALA A 96 8.72 13.29 30.86
N GLY A 97 8.65 12.00 31.22
CA GLY A 97 7.48 11.14 30.90
C GLY A 97 6.12 11.73 31.31
N ALA A 98 6.04 12.38 32.49
CA ALA A 98 4.82 13.02 32.99
C ALA A 98 4.34 14.23 32.15
N LEU A 99 5.22 14.84 31.36
CA LEU A 99 4.88 15.93 30.43
C LEU A 99 3.90 15.45 29.36
N TRP A 100 4.14 14.26 28.79
CA TRP A 100 3.41 13.80 27.61
C TRP A 100 1.94 13.51 27.90
N ASP A 101 1.64 13.03 29.10
CA ASP A 101 0.26 12.76 29.49
C ASP A 101 -0.52 14.08 29.70
N GLN A 102 0.13 15.12 30.21
CA GLN A 102 -0.46 16.48 30.30
C GLN A 102 -0.59 17.14 28.91
N LEU A 103 0.43 16.99 28.07
CA LEU A 103 0.42 17.49 26.70
C LEU A 103 -0.76 16.89 25.93
N GLU A 104 -0.92 15.56 26.01
CA GLU A 104 -2.03 14.85 25.39
C GLU A 104 -3.38 15.34 25.91
N LEU A 105 -3.53 15.60 27.22
CA LEU A 105 -4.76 16.16 27.79
C LEU A 105 -5.11 17.51 27.13
N PHE A 106 -4.18 18.47 27.11
CA PHE A 106 -4.40 19.76 26.45
C PHE A 106 -4.67 19.61 24.96
N PHE A 107 -3.99 18.66 24.30
CA PHE A 107 -4.14 18.41 22.87
C PHE A 107 -5.52 17.82 22.53
N ARG A 108 -6.05 16.93 23.37
CA ARG A 108 -7.42 16.40 23.25
C ARG A 108 -8.47 17.48 23.44
N GLU A 109 -8.25 18.40 24.40
CA GLU A 109 -9.13 19.55 24.58
C GLU A 109 -9.11 20.48 23.36
N ALA A 110 -7.93 20.77 22.82
CA ALA A 110 -7.77 21.65 21.66
C ALA A 110 -8.32 21.07 20.35
N THR A 111 -8.36 19.73 20.23
CA THR A 111 -8.89 19.03 19.05
C THR A 111 -10.35 18.59 19.20
N ALA A 112 -10.95 18.79 20.38
CA ALA A 112 -12.32 18.35 20.66
C ALA A 112 -13.33 18.95 19.66
N GLY A 113 -14.13 18.08 19.04
CA GLY A 113 -15.17 18.46 18.08
C GLY A 113 -14.69 18.72 16.65
N ARG A 114 -13.38 18.62 16.37
CA ARG A 114 -12.85 18.61 15.00
C ARG A 114 -13.14 17.26 14.35
N TYR A 115 -13.38 17.26 13.03
CA TYR A 115 -13.61 16.02 12.28
C TYR A 115 -12.37 15.12 12.30
N GLU A 116 -11.19 15.73 12.16
CA GLU A 116 -9.87 15.12 12.12
C GLU A 116 -9.17 14.97 13.47
N ALA A 117 -9.91 15.06 14.58
CA ALA A 117 -9.35 15.02 15.93
C ALA A 117 -8.58 13.72 16.23
N ASP A 118 -9.05 12.60 15.68
CA ASP A 118 -8.42 11.31 15.82
C ASP A 118 -7.10 11.21 15.02
N LEU A 119 -7.05 11.83 13.84
CA LEU A 119 -5.82 11.92 13.03
C LEU A 119 -4.79 12.81 13.73
N ALA A 120 -5.23 13.92 14.31
CA ALA A 120 -4.40 14.82 15.09
C ALA A 120 -3.78 14.08 16.29
N LEU A 121 -4.58 13.31 17.02
CA LEU A 121 -4.11 12.51 18.14
C LEU A 121 -3.11 11.44 17.69
N ALA A 122 -3.40 10.74 16.59
CA ALA A 122 -2.47 9.78 16.00
C ALA A 122 -1.14 10.44 15.58
N PHE A 123 -1.17 11.69 15.08
CA PHE A 123 0.02 12.51 14.81
C PHE A 123 0.83 12.74 16.08
N LEU A 124 0.20 13.21 17.16
CA LEU A 124 0.88 13.42 18.44
C LEU A 124 1.52 12.13 18.97
N HIS A 125 0.80 11.01 18.92
CA HIS A 125 1.32 9.71 19.35
C HIS A 125 2.50 9.25 18.48
N SER A 126 2.49 9.55 17.18
CA SER A 126 3.63 9.28 16.30
C SER A 126 4.85 10.11 16.68
N VAL A 127 4.67 11.40 17.03
CA VAL A 127 5.76 12.25 17.53
C VAL A 127 6.34 11.68 18.83
N ARG A 128 5.47 11.33 19.80
CA ARG A 128 5.88 10.70 21.07
C ARG A 128 6.71 9.44 20.83
N ARG A 129 6.29 8.58 19.88
CA ARG A 129 7.02 7.35 19.50
C ARG A 129 8.43 7.62 18.97
N VAL A 130 8.61 8.66 18.17
CA VAL A 130 9.93 9.00 17.64
C VAL A 130 10.84 9.55 18.73
N VAL A 131 10.30 10.37 19.62
CA VAL A 131 11.07 10.92 20.76
C VAL A 131 11.61 9.81 21.66
N PHE A 132 10.80 8.78 21.93
CA PHE A 132 11.17 7.65 22.79
C PHE A 132 11.64 6.40 22.04
N PHE A 133 12.04 6.55 20.77
CA PHE A 133 12.38 5.41 19.91
C PHE A 133 13.47 4.51 20.53
N ASP A 134 14.51 5.12 21.08
CA ASP A 134 15.68 4.43 21.65
C ASP A 134 15.47 3.92 23.08
N GLU A 135 14.33 4.20 23.72
CA GLU A 135 14.11 3.82 25.12
C GLU A 135 13.61 2.37 25.31
N TRP A 136 13.40 1.64 24.20
CA TRP A 136 12.94 0.24 24.22
C TRP A 136 11.69 0.03 25.10
N TYR A 137 10.78 1.01 25.20
CA TYR A 137 9.53 0.87 25.94
C TYR A 137 8.39 0.43 25.01
N PRO A 138 7.53 -0.53 25.44
CA PRO A 138 6.37 -0.92 24.65
C PRO A 138 5.48 0.28 24.34
N VAL A 139 4.99 0.35 23.11
CA VAL A 139 4.05 1.40 22.70
C VAL A 139 2.71 0.79 22.30
N ASP A 140 1.64 1.36 22.83
CA ASP A 140 0.29 1.04 22.39
C ASP A 140 -0.04 1.75 21.07
N TYR A 141 -0.64 0.99 20.16
CA TYR A 141 -1.13 1.49 18.89
C TYR A 141 -2.64 1.78 18.93
N GLN A 142 -3.36 1.47 20.01
CA GLN A 142 -4.80 1.73 20.15
C GLN A 142 -5.09 3.23 20.31
N VAL A 143 -5.73 3.86 19.30
CA VAL A 143 -6.06 5.30 19.33
C VAL A 143 -7.52 5.53 19.75
N GLY A 144 -8.34 4.48 19.84
CA GLY A 144 -9.74 4.60 20.27
C GLY A 144 -10.56 5.44 19.30
N ILE A 145 -10.51 5.09 18.01
CA ILE A 145 -11.17 5.79 16.90
C ILE A 145 -12.67 5.88 17.17
N LYS A 146 -13.13 7.04 17.65
CA LYS A 146 -14.56 7.35 17.73
C LYS A 146 -14.93 8.11 16.47
N SER A 147 -15.33 7.37 15.44
CA SER A 147 -15.91 7.96 14.24
C SER A 147 -17.10 8.83 14.64
N THR A 148 -16.94 10.14 14.51
CA THR A 148 -18.04 11.12 14.58
C THR A 148 -18.65 11.25 13.19
N ALA A 149 -19.04 10.12 12.57
CA ALA A 149 -19.68 10.18 11.27
C ALA A 149 -20.98 10.98 11.39
N THR A 150 -21.01 12.15 10.77
CA THR A 150 -22.17 13.02 10.66
C THR A 150 -22.74 12.85 9.26
N ASP A 151 -24.02 12.51 9.17
CA ASP A 151 -24.88 12.49 7.98
C ASP A 151 -24.18 12.31 6.60
N ASP A 152 -24.25 11.09 6.06
CA ASP A 152 -23.58 10.63 4.83
C ASP A 152 -23.87 11.46 3.56
N GLY A 153 -24.86 12.36 3.58
CA GLY A 153 -25.34 13.10 2.40
C GLY A 153 -24.31 13.96 1.68
N HIS A 154 -23.24 14.39 2.37
CA HIS A 154 -22.13 15.13 1.76
C HIS A 154 -21.09 14.21 1.10
N ALA A 155 -20.95 12.97 1.57
CA ALA A 155 -19.99 12.00 1.05
C ALA A 155 -20.56 11.19 -0.14
N ILE A 156 -21.86 10.94 -0.14
CA ILE A 156 -22.50 9.94 -1.01
C ILE A 156 -23.70 10.57 -1.76
N LEU A 157 -23.78 10.31 -3.06
CA LEU A 157 -24.97 10.52 -3.88
C LEU A 157 -25.79 9.23 -3.85
N VAL A 158 -26.90 9.26 -3.12
CA VAL A 158 -27.87 8.16 -3.07
C VAL A 158 -28.91 8.37 -4.16
N THR A 159 -29.11 7.36 -5.02
CA THR A 159 -30.11 7.36 -6.09
C THR A 159 -30.98 6.13 -5.95
N ASP A 160 -32.29 6.32 -5.81
CA ASP A 160 -33.24 5.20 -5.93
C ASP A 160 -33.41 4.86 -7.41
N ALA A 161 -33.19 3.59 -7.74
CA ALA A 161 -33.17 3.11 -9.12
C ALA A 161 -33.49 1.62 -9.12
N THR A 162 -34.34 1.18 -10.04
CA THR A 162 -34.69 -0.24 -10.21
C THR A 162 -33.92 -0.91 -11.34
N GLU A 163 -33.10 -0.15 -12.08
CA GLU A 163 -32.29 -0.61 -13.20
C GLU A 163 -31.05 0.28 -13.36
N VAL A 164 -30.02 -0.24 -14.03
CA VAL A 164 -28.87 0.56 -14.46
C VAL A 164 -29.12 1.03 -15.89
N ASN A 165 -29.44 2.31 -16.05
CA ASN A 165 -29.69 2.93 -17.36
C ASN A 165 -28.75 4.11 -17.62
N GLU A 166 -28.84 4.69 -18.82
CA GLU A 166 -27.95 5.77 -19.25
C GLU A 166 -28.05 7.00 -18.35
N SER A 167 -29.25 7.31 -17.82
CA SER A 167 -29.44 8.45 -16.91
C SER A 167 -28.69 8.25 -15.60
N LEU A 168 -28.72 7.03 -15.06
CA LEU A 168 -28.00 6.69 -13.84
C LEU A 168 -26.48 6.76 -14.06
N ILE A 169 -25.95 6.19 -15.15
CA ILE A 169 -24.51 6.26 -15.44
C ILE A 169 -24.09 7.73 -15.66
N ASN A 170 -24.90 8.53 -16.33
CA ASN A 170 -24.65 9.97 -16.45
C ASN A 170 -24.61 10.68 -15.07
N ALA A 171 -25.50 10.31 -14.15
CA ALA A 171 -25.48 10.82 -12.78
C ALA A 171 -24.21 10.39 -12.03
N MET A 172 -23.79 9.13 -12.16
CA MET A 172 -22.52 8.62 -11.61
C MET A 172 -21.33 9.44 -12.13
N LEU A 173 -21.24 9.66 -13.44
CA LEU A 173 -20.13 10.40 -14.03
C LEU A 173 -20.07 11.86 -13.56
N SER A 174 -21.23 12.46 -13.24
CA SER A 174 -21.32 13.87 -12.82
C SER A 174 -20.61 14.18 -11.51
N VAL A 175 -20.40 13.19 -10.62
CA VAL A 175 -19.79 13.39 -9.29
C VAL A 175 -18.33 13.86 -9.34
N THR A 176 -17.66 13.65 -10.47
CA THR A 176 -16.26 14.01 -10.68
C THR A 176 -16.06 15.48 -11.06
N ALA A 177 -17.12 16.14 -11.56
CA ALA A 177 -17.11 17.53 -12.01
C ALA A 177 -15.92 17.88 -12.93
N PHE A 178 -15.64 17.03 -13.92
CA PHE A 178 -14.57 17.29 -14.89
C PHE A 178 -14.80 18.57 -15.68
N SER A 179 -13.71 19.29 -15.96
CA SER A 179 -13.68 20.51 -16.78
C SER A 179 -13.29 20.24 -18.24
N VAL A 180 -12.86 19.02 -18.54
CA VAL A 180 -12.52 18.56 -19.90
C VAL A 180 -13.62 17.65 -20.46
N PRO A 181 -13.83 17.65 -21.79
CA PRO A 181 -14.88 16.85 -22.41
C PRO A 181 -14.54 15.35 -22.40
N TYR A 182 -15.60 14.55 -22.48
CA TYR A 182 -15.50 13.14 -22.84
C TYR A 182 -15.33 13.01 -24.36
N ARG A 183 -14.57 12.00 -24.79
CA ARG A 183 -14.34 11.70 -26.21
C ARG A 183 -15.64 11.33 -26.93
N ASN A 184 -16.36 10.35 -26.40
CA ASN A 184 -17.68 9.92 -26.91
C ASN A 184 -18.54 9.40 -25.75
N LYS A 185 -19.14 10.35 -25.00
CA LYS A 185 -19.82 10.04 -23.74
C LYS A 185 -20.99 9.07 -23.92
N ASP A 186 -21.84 9.32 -24.90
CA ASP A 186 -23.08 8.58 -25.07
C ASP A 186 -22.81 7.12 -25.46
N ASP A 187 -21.82 6.89 -26.33
CA ASP A 187 -21.39 5.54 -26.73
C ASP A 187 -20.74 4.78 -25.56
N ASP A 188 -19.84 5.43 -24.81
CA ASP A 188 -19.24 4.82 -23.61
C ASP A 188 -20.31 4.46 -22.57
N VAL A 189 -21.28 5.36 -22.33
CA VAL A 189 -22.40 5.12 -21.41
C VAL A 189 -23.25 3.94 -21.87
N ALA A 190 -23.58 3.85 -23.16
CA ALA A 190 -24.34 2.73 -23.71
C ALA A 190 -23.59 1.39 -23.53
N ARG A 191 -22.27 1.36 -23.79
CA ARG A 191 -21.44 0.17 -23.56
C ARG A 191 -21.39 -0.24 -22.08
N VAL A 192 -21.31 0.73 -21.15
CA VAL A 192 -21.41 0.47 -19.71
C VAL A 192 -22.74 -0.19 -19.35
N VAL A 193 -23.86 0.37 -19.82
CA VAL A 193 -25.21 -0.17 -19.52
C VAL A 193 -25.33 -1.61 -20.00
N VAL A 194 -24.87 -1.91 -21.23
CA VAL A 194 -24.86 -3.28 -21.77
C VAL A 194 -24.02 -4.19 -20.88
N ARG A 195 -22.78 -3.81 -20.57
CA ARG A 195 -21.86 -4.62 -19.76
C ARG A 195 -22.39 -4.93 -18.37
N VAL A 196 -22.95 -3.92 -17.68
CA VAL A 196 -23.56 -4.08 -16.36
C VAL A 196 -24.80 -4.97 -16.43
N THR A 197 -25.64 -4.77 -17.44
CA THR A 197 -26.85 -5.59 -17.64
C THR A 197 -26.48 -7.06 -17.86
N GLU A 198 -25.50 -7.35 -18.70
CA GLU A 198 -25.01 -8.71 -18.94
C GLU A 198 -24.44 -9.36 -17.67
N ASP A 199 -23.59 -8.63 -16.94
CA ASP A 199 -22.97 -9.11 -15.69
C ASP A 199 -24.01 -9.44 -14.61
N PHE A 200 -24.92 -8.49 -14.37
CA PHE A 200 -25.96 -8.63 -13.35
C PHE A 200 -26.99 -9.68 -13.76
N SER A 201 -27.29 -9.83 -15.05
CA SER A 201 -28.18 -10.89 -15.53
C SER A 201 -27.55 -12.27 -15.34
N ALA A 202 -26.26 -12.43 -15.68
CA ALA A 202 -25.53 -13.68 -15.51
C ALA A 202 -25.46 -14.13 -14.03
N ARG A 203 -25.44 -13.16 -13.10
CA ARG A 203 -25.43 -13.39 -11.65
C ARG A 203 -26.83 -13.44 -11.02
N GLY A 204 -27.90 -13.26 -11.80
CA GLY A 204 -29.27 -13.24 -11.31
C GLY A 204 -29.65 -12.00 -10.48
N LEU A 205 -28.86 -10.92 -10.56
CA LEU A 205 -29.03 -9.69 -9.76
C LEU A 205 -29.87 -8.61 -10.44
N ILE A 206 -30.13 -8.74 -11.75
CA ILE A 206 -30.73 -7.65 -12.55
C ILE A 206 -32.11 -7.19 -12.03
N ASN A 207 -32.92 -8.12 -11.49
CA ASN A 207 -34.25 -7.83 -10.95
C ASN A 207 -34.21 -7.47 -9.45
N GLU A 208 -33.05 -7.55 -8.81
CA GLU A 208 -32.85 -7.31 -7.38
C GLU A 208 -32.43 -5.87 -7.08
N ILE A 209 -32.17 -5.05 -8.10
CA ILE A 209 -31.72 -3.67 -7.94
C ILE A 209 -32.79 -2.80 -7.25
N GLU A 210 -32.41 -2.11 -6.19
CA GLU A 210 -33.25 -1.18 -5.43
C GLU A 210 -32.70 0.26 -5.43
N GLY A 211 -31.39 0.43 -5.59
CA GLY A 211 -30.78 1.74 -5.76
C GLY A 211 -29.29 1.67 -6.01
N VAL A 212 -28.68 2.83 -6.25
CA VAL A 212 -27.24 2.98 -6.44
C VAL A 212 -26.74 4.15 -5.62
N ASP A 213 -25.69 3.89 -4.85
CA ASP A 213 -25.00 4.91 -4.07
C ASP A 213 -23.63 5.15 -4.71
N VAL A 214 -23.27 6.41 -4.90
CA VAL A 214 -22.02 6.81 -5.57
C VAL A 214 -21.26 7.76 -4.68
N VAL A 215 -19.97 7.52 -4.46
CA VAL A 215 -19.12 8.47 -3.75
C VAL A 215 -19.06 9.78 -4.53
N ARG A 216 -19.26 10.91 -3.84
CA ARG A 216 -19.14 12.25 -4.40
C ARG A 216 -17.67 12.64 -4.58
N GLY A 217 -17.03 12.10 -5.61
CA GLY A 217 -15.66 12.44 -5.99
C GLY A 217 -15.02 11.41 -6.90
N GLY A 218 -13.93 11.81 -7.56
CA GLY A 218 -13.05 10.90 -8.30
C GLY A 218 -11.93 10.35 -7.40
N PHE A 219 -11.63 9.06 -7.58
CA PHE A 219 -10.48 8.37 -6.99
C PHE A 219 -9.36 8.37 -8.04
N PHE A 220 -8.32 9.18 -7.86
CA PHE A 220 -7.23 9.34 -8.81
C PHE A 220 -6.04 8.45 -8.43
N ARG A 221 -5.48 7.77 -9.44
CA ARG A 221 -4.23 7.01 -9.28
C ARG A 221 -3.52 6.83 -10.62
N ASN A 222 -2.23 7.15 -10.66
CA ASN A 222 -1.40 7.08 -11.86
C ASN A 222 -2.08 7.83 -13.02
N ARG A 223 -2.52 7.10 -14.05
CA ARG A 223 -3.16 7.63 -15.26
C ARG A 223 -4.68 7.58 -15.23
N GLY A 224 -5.27 6.92 -14.23
CA GLY A 224 -6.69 6.61 -14.17
C GLY A 224 -7.43 7.38 -13.08
N VAL A 225 -8.73 7.53 -13.30
CA VAL A 225 -9.69 8.00 -12.30
C VAL A 225 -10.84 7.01 -12.19
N TYR A 226 -11.31 6.75 -10.98
CA TYR A 226 -12.37 5.79 -10.73
C TYR A 226 -13.57 6.47 -10.09
N VAL A 227 -14.74 6.22 -10.65
CA VAL A 227 -16.03 6.59 -10.05
C VAL A 227 -16.51 5.38 -9.28
N VAL A 228 -16.59 5.50 -7.96
CA VAL A 228 -16.80 4.36 -7.05
C VAL A 228 -18.22 4.41 -6.54
N GLY A 229 -19.01 3.40 -6.90
CA GLY A 229 -20.37 3.22 -6.42
C GLY A 229 -20.64 1.80 -5.92
N ARG A 230 -21.85 1.61 -5.41
CA ARG A 230 -22.41 0.32 -5.03
C ARG A 230 -23.86 0.24 -5.46
N VAL A 231 -24.28 -0.94 -5.90
CA VAL A 231 -25.70 -1.24 -6.14
C VAL A 231 -26.27 -1.83 -4.86
N ARG A 232 -27.35 -1.23 -4.37
CA ARG A 232 -28.19 -1.75 -3.28
C ARG A 232 -29.18 -2.74 -3.86
N LEU A 233 -29.23 -3.93 -3.29
CA LEU A 233 -30.17 -4.97 -3.67
C LEU A 233 -31.34 -5.03 -2.69
N LYS A 234 -32.50 -5.51 -3.15
CA LYS A 234 -33.70 -5.75 -2.33
C LYS A 234 -33.45 -6.72 -1.16
N THR A 235 -32.41 -7.55 -1.27
CA THR A 235 -31.93 -8.45 -0.21
C THR A 235 -31.18 -7.72 0.91
N HIS A 236 -30.99 -6.40 0.80
CA HIS A 236 -30.11 -5.56 1.62
C HIS A 236 -28.61 -5.83 1.44
N GLU A 237 -28.23 -6.73 0.53
CA GLU A 237 -26.85 -6.87 0.10
C GLU A 237 -26.44 -5.71 -0.82
N VAL A 238 -25.14 -5.47 -0.90
CA VAL A 238 -24.57 -4.51 -1.83
C VAL A 238 -23.54 -5.17 -2.72
N THR A 239 -23.43 -4.71 -3.96
CA THR A 239 -22.38 -5.14 -4.88
C THR A 239 -21.66 -3.93 -5.49
N PRO A 240 -20.33 -3.99 -5.72
CA PRO A 240 -19.60 -2.86 -6.27
C PRO A 240 -20.12 -2.47 -7.66
N LEU A 241 -20.04 -1.18 -7.99
CA LEU A 241 -20.17 -0.69 -9.36
C LEU A 241 -19.18 0.45 -9.56
N ILE A 242 -18.05 0.14 -10.17
CA ILE A 242 -16.92 1.06 -10.30
C ILE A 242 -16.64 1.28 -11.78
N LEU A 243 -16.60 2.54 -12.20
CA LEU A 243 -16.23 2.93 -13.55
C LEU A 243 -14.77 3.36 -13.55
N ALA A 244 -13.94 2.70 -14.36
CA ALA A 244 -12.56 3.10 -14.58
C ALA A 244 -12.48 4.00 -15.81
N LEU A 245 -12.01 5.22 -15.62
CA LEU A 245 -11.87 6.23 -16.65
C LEU A 245 -10.39 6.51 -16.91
N GLU A 246 -10.07 6.72 -18.18
CA GLU A 246 -8.77 7.18 -18.65
C GLU A 246 -8.97 8.42 -19.53
N ILE A 247 -7.86 9.03 -19.95
CA ILE A 247 -7.86 10.23 -20.79
C ILE A 247 -6.78 10.11 -21.87
N ASP A 248 -7.15 10.45 -23.11
CA ASP A 248 -6.26 10.54 -24.26
C ASP A 248 -6.34 11.93 -24.93
N GLU A 249 -5.75 12.08 -26.12
CA GLU A 249 -5.79 13.32 -26.90
C GLU A 249 -7.19 13.77 -27.32
N GLN A 250 -8.16 12.86 -27.36
CA GLN A 250 -9.53 13.10 -27.82
C GLN A 250 -10.50 13.35 -26.66
N GLY A 251 -10.12 13.00 -25.43
CA GLY A 251 -10.87 13.33 -24.21
C GLY A 251 -10.92 12.19 -23.21
N ILE A 252 -11.79 12.33 -22.20
CA ILE A 252 -12.04 11.28 -21.21
C ILE A 252 -12.87 10.16 -21.84
N TYR A 253 -12.54 8.91 -21.51
CA TYR A 253 -13.35 7.74 -21.88
C TYR A 253 -13.45 6.75 -20.72
N ILE A 254 -14.48 5.91 -20.75
CA ILE A 254 -14.65 4.81 -19.81
C ILE A 254 -13.92 3.59 -20.37
N ASP A 255 -12.85 3.14 -19.70
CA ASP A 255 -12.03 1.99 -20.13
C ASP A 255 -12.61 0.66 -19.64
N ALA A 256 -13.20 0.64 -18.44
CA ALA A 256 -13.68 -0.58 -17.82
C ALA A 256 -14.81 -0.37 -16.80
N VAL A 257 -15.55 -1.44 -16.55
CA VAL A 257 -16.54 -1.57 -15.48
C VAL A 257 -16.11 -2.69 -14.55
N LEU A 258 -16.09 -2.41 -13.24
CA LEU A 258 -15.85 -3.40 -12.21
C LEU A 258 -17.11 -3.55 -11.34
N SER A 259 -17.69 -4.75 -11.32
CA SER A 259 -19.03 -5.00 -10.78
C SER A 259 -19.09 -6.06 -9.67
N ASP A 260 -17.94 -6.59 -9.24
CA ASP A 260 -17.86 -7.62 -8.20
C ASP A 260 -16.81 -7.32 -7.13
N GLU A 261 -16.92 -8.01 -5.99
CA GLU A 261 -16.07 -7.82 -4.81
C GLU A 261 -14.59 -8.14 -5.12
N ALA A 262 -14.30 -9.16 -5.93
CA ALA A 262 -12.93 -9.58 -6.24
C ALA A 262 -12.21 -8.51 -7.09
N GLN A 263 -12.91 -7.96 -8.08
CA GLN A 263 -12.44 -6.87 -8.92
C GLN A 263 -12.23 -5.59 -8.10
N ALA A 264 -13.17 -5.25 -7.21
CA ALA A 264 -13.02 -4.12 -6.28
C ALA A 264 -11.82 -4.34 -5.33
N HIS A 265 -11.70 -5.51 -4.71
CA HIS A 265 -10.59 -5.85 -3.83
C HIS A 265 -9.24 -5.72 -4.54
N ASN A 266 -9.16 -6.23 -5.77
CA ASN A 266 -7.98 -6.05 -6.61
C ASN A 266 -7.72 -4.58 -6.87
N LEU A 267 -8.75 -3.77 -7.18
CA LEU A 267 -8.62 -2.34 -7.44
C LEU A 267 -8.05 -1.56 -6.25
N PHE A 268 -8.55 -1.84 -5.04
CA PHE A 268 -8.22 -1.14 -3.80
C PHE A 268 -7.09 -1.79 -3.00
N SER A 269 -6.47 -2.87 -3.50
CA SER A 269 -5.39 -3.59 -2.83
C SER A 269 -4.33 -2.67 -2.23
N THR A 270 -3.88 -2.95 -1.00
CA THR A 270 -2.81 -2.21 -0.31
C THR A 270 -1.49 -2.23 -1.09
N THR A 271 -1.33 -3.18 -2.00
CA THR A 271 -0.16 -3.32 -2.89
C THR A 271 -0.03 -2.21 -3.93
N ARG A 272 -0.94 -1.24 -3.92
CA ARG A 272 -0.99 -0.14 -4.87
C ARG A 272 -0.63 1.16 -4.18
N ALA A 273 -0.25 2.15 -4.99
CA ALA A 273 -0.32 3.53 -4.55
C ALA A 273 -1.73 3.85 -4.04
N ASN A 274 -1.79 4.66 -3.00
CA ASN A 274 -3.03 5.12 -2.40
C ASN A 274 -3.83 5.93 -3.42
N PHE A 275 -5.15 5.84 -3.36
CA PHE A 275 -6.00 6.74 -4.11
C PHE A 275 -5.95 8.14 -3.54
N ILE A 276 -5.86 9.13 -4.43
CA ILE A 276 -6.12 10.52 -4.11
C ILE A 276 -7.59 10.79 -4.39
N VAL A 277 -8.38 11.04 -3.34
CA VAL A 277 -9.84 11.20 -3.47
C VAL A 277 -10.18 12.67 -3.32
N THR A 278 -11.04 13.18 -4.19
CA THR A 278 -11.51 14.58 -4.21
C THR A 278 -12.63 14.86 -3.20
N ASN A 279 -12.83 13.95 -2.26
CA ASN A 279 -13.78 14.02 -1.16
C ASN A 279 -13.00 13.97 0.15
N ASP A 280 -13.32 14.85 1.09
CA ASP A 280 -12.60 15.03 2.36
C ASP A 280 -13.17 14.19 3.52
N GLN A 281 -14.31 13.52 3.32
CA GLN A 281 -15.01 12.72 4.33
C GLN A 281 -14.39 11.32 4.48
N TYR A 282 -13.15 11.26 4.94
CA TYR A 282 -12.34 10.03 4.94
C TYR A 282 -12.91 8.88 5.80
N HIS A 283 -13.68 9.16 6.85
CA HIS A 283 -14.38 8.14 7.62
C HIS A 283 -15.49 7.45 6.82
N GLU A 284 -16.32 8.25 6.18
CA GLU A 284 -17.45 7.84 5.34
C GLU A 284 -16.93 7.07 4.13
N LEU A 285 -15.84 7.55 3.50
CA LEU A 285 -15.17 6.86 2.42
C LEU A 285 -14.64 5.48 2.86
N ALA A 286 -13.95 5.40 4.00
CA ALA A 286 -13.43 4.12 4.50
C ALA A 286 -14.56 3.13 4.80
N LYS A 287 -15.66 3.59 5.41
CA LYS A 287 -16.86 2.77 5.65
C LYS A 287 -17.55 2.35 4.35
N PHE A 288 -17.64 3.24 3.37
CA PHE A 288 -18.20 2.92 2.05
C PHE A 288 -17.41 1.82 1.36
N LEU A 289 -16.07 1.94 1.34
CA LEU A 289 -15.17 0.93 0.80
C LEU A 289 -15.27 -0.39 1.56
N HIS A 290 -15.39 -0.35 2.89
CA HIS A 290 -15.63 -1.55 3.69
C HIS A 290 -16.97 -2.21 3.35
N GLY A 291 -18.03 -1.44 3.09
CA GLY A 291 -19.32 -1.96 2.68
C GLY A 291 -19.28 -2.76 1.37
N ILE A 292 -18.42 -2.37 0.42
CA ILE A 292 -18.25 -3.08 -0.86
C ILE A 292 -17.16 -4.16 -0.84
N MET A 293 -16.35 -4.20 0.22
CA MET A 293 -15.24 -5.16 0.43
C MET A 293 -15.16 -5.56 1.92
N PRO A 294 -16.19 -6.23 2.47
CA PRO A 294 -16.33 -6.43 3.93
C PRO A 294 -15.30 -7.40 4.50
N LYS A 295 -14.79 -8.34 3.69
CA LYS A 295 -13.72 -9.26 4.11
C LYS A 295 -12.38 -8.57 4.31
N ARG A 296 -12.23 -7.37 3.75
CA ARG A 296 -11.05 -6.55 3.96
C ARG A 296 -11.24 -5.71 5.22
N PRO A 297 -10.29 -5.77 6.15
CA PRO A 297 -10.43 -5.03 7.38
C PRO A 297 -10.53 -3.52 7.20
N LEU A 298 -11.28 -2.87 8.09
CA LEU A 298 -11.63 -1.44 7.97
C LEU A 298 -10.39 -0.55 7.91
N GLY A 299 -9.37 -0.85 8.70
CA GLY A 299 -8.10 -0.13 8.70
C GLY A 299 -7.47 0.03 7.33
N LEU A 300 -7.46 -1.06 6.57
CA LEU A 300 -6.83 -1.07 5.26
C LEU A 300 -7.58 -0.21 4.23
N HIS A 301 -8.85 0.14 4.47
CA HIS A 301 -9.59 1.07 3.62
C HIS A 301 -9.16 2.51 3.84
N TYR A 302 -8.76 2.90 5.05
CA TYR A 302 -8.10 4.21 5.28
C TYR A 302 -6.79 4.31 4.50
N SER A 303 -5.96 3.27 4.52
CA SER A 303 -4.73 3.24 3.72
C SER A 303 -5.04 3.39 2.22
N SER A 304 -6.07 2.71 1.70
CA SER A 304 -6.46 2.81 0.28
C SER A 304 -6.75 4.23 -0.19
N ILE A 305 -7.15 5.15 0.70
CA ILE A 305 -7.46 6.55 0.39
C ILE A 305 -6.41 7.54 0.91
N GLY A 306 -5.26 7.06 1.38
CA GLY A 306 -4.11 7.90 1.75
C GLY A 306 -3.85 8.07 3.24
N PHE A 307 -4.65 7.46 4.11
CA PHE A 307 -4.55 7.62 5.57
C PHE A 307 -3.88 6.40 6.21
N ASN A 308 -2.62 6.14 5.82
CA ASN A 308 -1.86 4.94 6.21
C ASN A 308 -1.69 4.76 7.72
N HIS A 309 -1.60 5.85 8.48
CA HIS A 309 -1.41 5.79 9.94
C HIS A 309 -2.60 5.16 10.66
N PHE A 310 -3.83 5.44 10.22
CA PHE A 310 -5.01 4.74 10.72
C PHE A 310 -5.00 3.27 10.34
N GLY A 311 -4.58 2.95 9.10
CA GLY A 311 -4.43 1.57 8.69
C GLY A 311 -3.43 0.80 9.56
N LYS A 312 -2.32 1.44 9.95
CA LYS A 312 -1.32 0.84 10.85
C LYS A 312 -1.89 0.56 12.25
N VAL A 313 -2.66 1.48 12.81
CA VAL A 313 -3.33 1.28 14.10
C VAL A 313 -4.30 0.10 14.04
N ALA A 314 -5.18 0.11 13.04
CA ALA A 314 -6.21 -0.91 12.87
C ALA A 314 -5.64 -2.31 12.58
N VAL A 315 -4.54 -2.42 11.82
CA VAL A 315 -3.84 -3.71 11.60
C VAL A 315 -3.39 -4.34 12.92
N MET A 316 -2.90 -3.55 13.88
CA MET A 316 -2.53 -4.07 15.20
C MET A 316 -3.74 -4.46 16.04
N GLU A 317 -4.82 -3.67 15.99
CA GLU A 317 -6.07 -4.01 16.67
C GLU A 317 -6.65 -5.33 16.15
N GLU A 318 -6.62 -5.55 14.84
CA GLU A 318 -7.06 -6.79 14.19
C GLU A 318 -6.14 -7.97 14.53
N LEU A 319 -4.82 -7.78 14.48
CA LEU A 319 -3.87 -8.82 14.89
C LEU A 319 -4.09 -9.23 16.35
N ALA A 320 -4.36 -8.27 17.24
CA ALA A 320 -4.69 -8.55 18.64
C ALA A 320 -5.99 -9.37 18.76
N GLN A 321 -7.03 -9.04 17.96
CA GLN A 321 -8.27 -9.81 17.91
C GLN A 321 -8.06 -11.23 17.37
N GLU A 322 -7.26 -11.41 16.33
CA GLU A 322 -6.92 -12.75 15.80
C GLU A 322 -6.25 -13.62 16.88
N LEU A 323 -5.42 -13.02 17.72
CA LEU A 323 -4.73 -13.69 18.82
C LEU A 323 -5.63 -14.00 20.03
N GLU A 324 -6.88 -13.51 20.08
CA GLU A 324 -7.82 -13.97 21.10
C GLU A 324 -8.22 -15.44 20.91
N SER A 325 -8.06 -15.98 19.68
CA SER A 325 -8.28 -17.39 19.40
C SER A 325 -7.22 -18.27 20.06
N PRO A 326 -7.60 -19.35 20.77
CA PRO A 326 -6.65 -20.28 21.37
C PRO A 326 -5.84 -21.07 20.34
N GLU A 327 -6.28 -21.13 19.08
CA GLU A 327 -5.57 -21.80 17.98
C GLU A 327 -4.55 -20.88 17.29
N ALA A 328 -4.52 -19.59 17.63
CA ALA A 328 -3.62 -18.61 17.06
C ALA A 328 -2.22 -18.74 17.69
N ILE A 329 -1.49 -19.76 17.24
CA ILE A 329 -0.08 -20.00 17.58
C ILE A 329 0.78 -19.64 16.36
N PHE A 330 1.62 -18.62 16.50
CA PHE A 330 2.65 -18.27 15.54
C PHE A 330 3.65 -19.41 15.38
N ASP A 331 3.84 -19.82 14.15
CA ASP A 331 4.86 -20.76 13.71
C ASP A 331 5.55 -20.23 12.44
N THR A 332 6.62 -20.89 12.00
CA THR A 332 7.35 -20.53 10.80
C THR A 332 6.43 -20.45 9.58
N ALA A 333 6.60 -19.40 8.78
CA ALA A 333 5.76 -19.17 7.61
C ALA A 333 5.90 -20.31 6.58
N ILE A 334 4.80 -20.59 5.87
CA ILE A 334 4.79 -21.58 4.80
C ILE A 334 5.71 -21.12 3.67
N GLY A 335 6.58 -22.01 3.20
CA GLY A 335 7.48 -21.76 2.10
C GLY A 335 8.93 -22.00 2.48
N PHE A 336 9.82 -21.24 1.85
CA PHE A 336 11.26 -21.39 2.02
C PHE A 336 11.77 -20.49 3.13
N PRO A 337 12.71 -20.94 3.99
CA PRO A 337 13.33 -20.08 4.99
C PRO A 337 14.03 -18.89 4.35
N GLY A 338 13.68 -17.68 4.82
CA GLY A 338 14.32 -16.44 4.37
C GLY A 338 15.78 -16.37 4.82
N THR A 339 16.64 -15.86 3.93
CA THR A 339 18.07 -15.70 4.21
C THR A 339 18.37 -14.51 5.10
N VAL A 340 17.56 -13.44 5.01
CA VAL A 340 17.74 -12.19 5.77
C VAL A 340 16.67 -11.99 6.85
N ALA A 341 15.47 -12.54 6.66
CA ALA A 341 14.35 -12.36 7.60
C ALA A 341 13.73 -13.69 8.01
N ILE A 342 13.29 -13.78 9.27
CA ILE A 342 12.49 -14.87 9.81
C ILE A 342 11.03 -14.50 9.59
N GLY A 343 10.36 -15.21 8.67
CA GLY A 343 8.92 -15.06 8.43
C GLY A 343 8.11 -16.03 9.29
N PHE A 344 7.06 -15.53 9.92
CA PHE A 344 6.18 -16.32 10.79
C PHE A 344 4.72 -15.88 10.69
N GLN A 345 3.80 -16.77 11.01
CA GLN A 345 2.36 -16.54 10.92
C GLN A 345 1.59 -17.51 11.82
N ALA A 346 0.38 -17.13 12.23
CA ALA A 346 -0.53 -18.03 12.93
C ALA A 346 -1.50 -18.72 11.95
N PRO A 347 -1.98 -19.94 12.25
CA PRO A 347 -3.13 -20.54 11.57
C PRO A 347 -4.32 -19.57 11.60
N GLY A 348 -4.95 -19.33 10.44
CA GLY A 348 -6.10 -18.43 10.32
C GLY A 348 -5.78 -16.93 10.24
N SER A 349 -4.57 -16.49 10.61
CA SER A 349 -4.20 -15.07 10.48
C SER A 349 -4.14 -14.63 9.02
N VAL A 350 -4.64 -13.43 8.74
CA VAL A 350 -4.54 -12.79 7.42
C VAL A 350 -3.19 -12.08 7.20
N TYR A 351 -2.33 -12.09 8.21
CA TYR A 351 -1.04 -11.43 8.23
C TYR A 351 0.12 -12.43 8.26
N ASN A 352 1.21 -12.02 7.62
CA ASN A 352 2.53 -12.64 7.74
C ASN A 352 3.47 -11.64 8.39
N LEU A 353 4.13 -12.07 9.46
CA LEU A 353 5.03 -11.25 10.26
C LEU A 353 6.47 -11.60 9.91
N LYS A 354 7.37 -10.62 10.01
CA LYS A 354 8.80 -10.82 9.76
C LYS A 354 9.63 -10.05 10.78
N VAL A 355 10.74 -10.66 11.19
CA VAL A 355 11.83 -10.00 11.91
C VAL A 355 13.14 -10.22 11.15
N ILE A 356 14.02 -9.23 11.16
CA ILE A 356 15.29 -9.30 10.43
C ILE A 356 16.33 -10.01 11.30
N ARG A 357 17.10 -10.92 10.70
CA ARG A 357 18.20 -11.61 11.38
C ARG A 357 19.36 -10.66 11.64
N ASP A 358 20.08 -10.88 12.73
CA ASP A 358 21.29 -10.13 13.07
C ASP A 358 22.42 -10.40 12.06
N HIS A 359 22.44 -11.62 11.51
CA HIS A 359 23.29 -12.04 10.40
C HIS A 359 22.50 -12.91 9.42
N PRO A 360 22.77 -12.83 8.10
CA PRO A 360 22.05 -13.64 7.13
C PRO A 360 22.48 -15.12 7.22
N THR A 361 21.67 -16.01 6.65
CA THR A 361 22.03 -17.43 6.55
C THR A 361 23.16 -17.66 5.54
N GLU A 362 23.79 -18.83 5.58
CA GLU A 362 24.85 -19.25 4.65
C GLU A 362 24.42 -19.23 3.17
N ASN A 363 23.10 -19.22 2.91
CA ASN A 363 22.52 -19.19 1.57
C ASN A 363 22.38 -17.78 0.98
N TYR A 364 22.84 -16.73 1.66
CA TYR A 364 22.83 -15.36 1.15
C TYR A 364 23.85 -15.17 0.03
N LYS A 365 23.43 -14.55 -1.09
CA LYS A 365 24.20 -14.50 -2.35
C LYS A 365 24.53 -13.11 -2.85
N TRP A 366 24.19 -12.08 -2.07
CA TRP A 366 24.18 -10.69 -2.53
C TRP A 366 25.37 -9.86 -2.06
N GLY A 367 26.49 -10.52 -1.75
CA GLY A 367 27.71 -9.88 -1.27
C GLY A 367 27.69 -9.68 0.25
N ASP A 368 28.20 -8.53 0.69
CA ASP A 368 28.32 -8.22 2.11
C ASP A 368 26.98 -7.81 2.72
N PHE A 369 26.70 -8.31 3.91
CA PHE A 369 25.55 -7.89 4.69
C PHE A 369 25.83 -6.58 5.40
N GLU A 370 25.23 -5.50 4.91
CA GLU A 370 25.38 -4.14 5.46
C GLU A 370 24.70 -3.92 6.83
N GLY A 371 23.99 -4.94 7.33
CA GLY A 371 23.33 -4.90 8.63
C GLY A 371 21.81 -4.65 8.56
N VAL A 372 21.16 -4.86 9.70
CA VAL A 372 19.71 -4.67 9.90
C VAL A 372 19.20 -3.29 9.41
N PRO A 373 19.90 -2.15 9.64
CA PRO A 373 19.43 -0.86 9.17
C PRO A 373 19.27 -0.76 7.65
N SER A 374 20.19 -1.36 6.87
CA SER A 374 20.12 -1.36 5.40
C SER A 374 18.90 -2.16 4.91
N VAL A 375 18.61 -3.30 5.55
CA VAL A 375 17.41 -4.09 5.25
C VAL A 375 16.13 -3.33 5.59
N LEU A 376 16.05 -2.71 6.77
CA LEU A 376 14.90 -1.88 7.15
C LEU A 376 14.68 -0.73 6.16
N GLU A 377 15.76 -0.12 5.67
CA GLU A 377 15.68 0.95 4.70
C GLU A 377 15.11 0.47 3.35
N LYS A 378 15.44 -0.75 2.92
CA LYS A 378 14.79 -1.36 1.75
C LYS A 378 13.28 -1.51 1.94
N TYR A 379 12.83 -2.01 3.11
CA TYR A 379 11.41 -2.13 3.42
C TYR A 379 10.70 -0.76 3.48
N ARG A 380 11.34 0.28 4.05
CA ARG A 380 10.84 1.66 4.03
C ARG A 380 10.74 2.22 2.62
N ARG A 381 11.76 2.02 1.79
CA ARG A 381 11.73 2.43 0.37
C ARG A 381 10.54 1.79 -0.36
N VAL A 382 10.25 0.51 -0.12
CA VAL A 382 9.07 -0.15 -0.70
C VAL A 382 7.75 0.46 -0.22
N HIS A 383 7.70 0.95 1.02
CA HIS A 383 6.55 1.69 1.50
C HIS A 383 6.36 3.00 0.72
N ASP A 384 7.45 3.70 0.37
CA ASP A 384 7.45 5.04 -0.21
C ASP A 384 7.40 5.09 -1.75
N ILE A 385 7.66 3.99 -2.45
CA ILE A 385 7.61 3.92 -3.91
C ILE A 385 6.18 3.69 -4.44
N ASN A 386 5.96 4.06 -5.70
CA ASN A 386 4.78 3.61 -6.43
C ASN A 386 4.88 2.11 -6.74
N ARG A 387 4.26 1.29 -5.91
CA ARG A 387 4.24 -0.18 -5.99
C ARG A 387 3.49 -0.77 -7.20
N THR A 388 2.87 0.08 -8.03
CA THR A 388 2.10 -0.26 -9.25
C THR A 388 1.04 -1.38 -9.12
N GLY A 389 0.70 -1.81 -7.90
CA GLY A 389 -0.22 -2.92 -7.66
C GLY A 389 0.38 -4.30 -7.78
N SER A 390 1.70 -4.38 -7.68
CA SER A 390 2.49 -5.58 -7.96
C SER A 390 3.55 -5.86 -6.90
N MET A 391 3.62 -5.03 -5.84
CA MET A 391 4.42 -5.28 -4.65
C MET A 391 3.57 -5.16 -3.39
N LEU A 392 3.75 -6.07 -2.43
CA LEU A 392 3.06 -5.94 -1.14
C LEU A 392 3.49 -4.67 -0.41
N ASP A 393 2.54 -3.99 0.23
CA ASP A 393 2.89 -3.01 1.25
C ASP A 393 3.40 -3.74 2.51
N ASN A 394 4.14 -3.02 3.34
CA ASN A 394 4.56 -3.48 4.64
C ASN A 394 4.33 -2.39 5.69
N ALA A 395 3.92 -2.81 6.88
CA ALA A 395 3.84 -1.95 8.03
C ALA A 395 4.97 -2.34 9.00
N ILE A 396 5.88 -1.39 9.26
CA ILE A 396 6.98 -1.60 10.21
C ILE A 396 6.56 -1.03 11.56
N TYR A 397 6.41 -1.88 12.56
CA TYR A 397 6.16 -1.51 13.94
C TYR A 397 7.46 -1.49 14.72
N TYR A 398 7.51 -0.64 15.74
CA TYR A 398 8.64 -0.53 16.64
C TYR A 398 8.16 -0.64 18.08
N ASN A 399 8.98 -1.28 18.90
CA ASN A 399 8.75 -1.49 20.33
C ASN A 399 7.34 -2.03 20.64
N VAL A 400 7.00 -3.17 20.04
CA VAL A 400 5.71 -3.85 20.25
C VAL A 400 5.90 -5.12 21.06
N THR A 401 4.88 -5.50 21.82
CA THR A 401 4.85 -6.74 22.61
C THR A 401 3.73 -7.64 22.14
N LEU A 402 4.01 -8.93 22.01
CA LEU A 402 3.02 -9.97 21.76
C LEU A 402 3.12 -11.05 22.85
N PRO A 403 2.00 -11.61 23.34
CA PRO A 403 2.06 -12.57 24.44
C PRO A 403 2.79 -13.86 24.03
N LYS A 404 3.75 -14.30 24.86
CA LYS A 404 4.60 -15.47 24.61
C LYS A 404 3.84 -16.75 24.34
N LYS A 405 2.68 -16.92 24.98
CA LYS A 405 1.80 -18.09 24.80
C LYS A 405 1.36 -18.33 23.35
N HIS A 406 1.47 -17.32 22.49
CA HIS A 406 1.12 -17.41 21.07
C HIS A 406 2.29 -17.81 20.18
N PHE A 407 3.41 -18.30 20.71
CA PHE A 407 4.56 -18.68 19.89
C PHE A 407 4.90 -20.15 20.06
N ALA A 408 5.12 -20.85 18.94
CA ALA A 408 5.72 -22.17 18.97
C ALA A 408 7.14 -22.08 19.53
N ASP A 409 7.53 -23.04 20.38
CA ASP A 409 8.82 -23.03 21.07
C ASP A 409 10.01 -23.00 20.09
N ALA A 410 9.91 -23.73 18.97
CA ALA A 410 10.94 -23.78 17.94
C ALA A 410 11.15 -22.41 17.27
N LEU A 411 10.06 -21.74 16.88
CA LEU A 411 10.10 -20.39 16.30
C LEU A 411 10.70 -19.39 17.28
N LEU A 412 10.24 -19.42 18.54
CA LEU A 412 10.74 -18.50 19.57
C LEU A 412 12.24 -18.69 19.82
N SER A 413 12.70 -19.95 19.88
CA SER A 413 14.13 -20.25 20.02
C SER A 413 14.94 -19.73 18.83
N GLU A 414 14.45 -19.88 17.60
CA GLU A 414 15.13 -19.36 16.41
C GLU A 414 15.22 -17.82 16.43
N MET A 415 14.14 -17.14 16.79
CA MET A 415 14.12 -15.67 16.84
C MET A 415 15.10 -15.12 17.87
N LEU A 416 15.18 -15.73 19.06
CA LEU A 416 16.08 -15.28 20.12
C LEU A 416 17.56 -15.53 19.80
N ASP A 417 17.86 -16.57 19.01
CA ASP A 417 19.23 -16.90 18.59
C ASP A 417 19.68 -16.08 17.39
N ALA A 418 18.87 -16.03 16.33
CA ALA A 418 19.26 -15.43 15.05
C ALA A 418 18.84 -13.96 14.88
N ALA A 419 17.98 -13.43 15.75
CA ALA A 419 17.47 -12.05 15.70
C ALA A 419 17.42 -11.42 17.11
N GLY A 420 18.38 -11.73 17.97
CA GLY A 420 18.43 -11.29 19.37
C GLY A 420 18.57 -9.78 19.55
N ALA A 421 19.09 -9.05 18.55
CA ALA A 421 19.07 -7.59 18.57
C ALA A 421 17.67 -7.01 18.28
N ALA A 422 16.76 -7.81 17.71
CA ALA A 422 15.39 -7.39 17.38
C ALA A 422 14.34 -7.96 18.34
N VAL A 423 14.58 -9.15 18.91
CA VAL A 423 13.61 -9.91 19.72
C VAL A 423 14.19 -10.21 21.10
N SER A 424 13.40 -9.97 22.15
CA SER A 424 13.77 -10.34 23.51
C SER A 424 12.54 -10.77 24.32
N LEU A 425 12.76 -11.49 25.43
CA LEU A 425 11.68 -11.86 26.36
C LEU A 425 11.55 -10.85 27.49
N ARG A 426 10.31 -10.47 27.82
CA ARG A 426 9.96 -9.61 28.95
C ARG A 426 8.83 -10.25 29.76
N GLY A 427 9.20 -11.09 30.72
CA GLY A 427 8.23 -11.86 31.49
C GLY A 427 7.44 -12.80 30.57
N GLU A 428 6.12 -12.62 30.49
CA GLU A 428 5.21 -13.41 29.67
C GLU A 428 5.00 -12.85 28.25
N ASP A 429 5.75 -11.82 27.87
CA ASP A 429 5.66 -11.17 26.56
C ASP A 429 6.95 -11.35 25.75
N VAL A 430 6.78 -11.46 24.43
CA VAL A 430 7.85 -11.34 23.43
C VAL A 430 7.90 -9.88 22.98
N PHE A 431 9.02 -9.22 23.21
CA PHE A 431 9.26 -7.84 22.81
C PHE A 431 9.98 -7.80 21.47
N PHE A 432 9.46 -6.98 20.56
CA PHE A 432 10.03 -6.72 19.25
C PHE A 432 10.47 -5.26 19.18
N HIS A 433 11.78 -5.03 19.04
CA HIS A 433 12.31 -3.71 18.72
C HIS A 433 11.79 -3.24 17.36
N HIS A 434 11.73 -4.14 16.38
CA HIS A 434 11.04 -3.92 15.14
C HIS A 434 10.26 -5.17 14.70
N LEU A 435 9.11 -4.97 14.06
CA LEU A 435 8.27 -6.04 13.53
C LEU A 435 7.69 -5.59 12.20
N ILE A 436 7.94 -6.35 11.14
CA ILE A 436 7.39 -6.08 9.81
C ILE A 436 6.12 -6.93 9.66
N VAL A 437 5.00 -6.29 9.34
CA VAL A 437 3.71 -6.96 9.12
C VAL A 437 3.29 -6.76 7.66
N GLN A 438 2.96 -7.85 6.98
CA GLN A 438 2.49 -7.87 5.60
C GLN A 438 1.22 -8.71 5.48
N ARG A 439 0.46 -8.55 4.39
CA ARG A 439 -0.63 -9.47 4.08
C ARG A 439 -0.06 -10.84 3.72
N LYS A 440 -0.67 -11.90 4.26
CA LYS A 440 -0.30 -13.28 3.98
C LYS A 440 -0.58 -13.63 2.51
N MET A 441 0.41 -14.22 1.86
CA MET A 441 0.35 -14.74 0.49
C MET A 441 0.82 -16.19 0.47
N ILE A 442 0.37 -16.96 -0.53
CA ILE A 442 0.89 -18.31 -0.77
C ILE A 442 2.08 -18.17 -1.74
N PRO A 443 3.30 -18.65 -1.41
CA PRO A 443 4.41 -18.61 -2.34
C PRO A 443 4.03 -19.27 -3.67
N LEU A 444 4.37 -18.64 -4.79
CA LEU A 444 3.93 -19.08 -6.13
C LEU A 444 4.25 -20.56 -6.40
N PRO A 445 5.45 -21.10 -6.10
CA PRO A 445 5.72 -22.52 -6.33
C PRO A 445 4.78 -23.44 -5.53
N VAL A 446 4.49 -23.07 -4.28
CA VAL A 446 3.56 -23.82 -3.40
C VAL A 446 2.14 -23.76 -3.97
N PHE A 447 1.72 -22.60 -4.49
CA PHE A 447 0.41 -22.44 -5.11
C PHE A 447 0.27 -23.31 -6.36
N LEU A 448 1.28 -23.31 -7.24
CA LEU A 448 1.26 -24.07 -8.50
C LEU A 448 1.24 -25.60 -8.29
N GLU A 449 1.69 -26.09 -7.14
CA GLU A 449 1.63 -27.51 -6.78
C GLU A 449 0.26 -27.95 -6.23
N GLN A 450 -0.54 -27.02 -5.69
CA GLN A 450 -1.74 -27.33 -4.91
C GLN A 450 -3.05 -26.92 -5.59
N ALA A 451 -3.02 -25.88 -6.44
CA ALA A 451 -4.19 -25.28 -7.05
C ALA A 451 -4.69 -26.05 -8.29
N SER A 452 -5.89 -25.71 -8.78
CA SER A 452 -6.42 -26.30 -10.01
C SER A 452 -5.65 -25.83 -11.25
N ALA A 453 -5.78 -26.54 -12.38
CA ALA A 453 -5.14 -26.13 -13.63
C ALA A 453 -5.58 -24.73 -14.09
N GLU A 454 -6.86 -24.40 -13.91
CA GLU A 454 -7.42 -23.08 -14.24
C GLU A 454 -6.84 -21.98 -13.33
N GLU A 455 -6.75 -22.23 -12.02
CA GLU A 455 -6.17 -21.29 -11.05
C GLU A 455 -4.67 -21.07 -11.31
N CYS A 456 -3.93 -22.13 -11.62
CA CYS A 456 -2.53 -22.05 -12.03
C CYS A 456 -2.34 -21.20 -13.30
N ALA A 457 -3.21 -21.38 -14.29
CA ALA A 457 -3.17 -20.57 -15.51
C ALA A 457 -3.42 -19.08 -15.21
N GLU A 458 -4.39 -18.76 -14.36
CA GLU A 458 -4.66 -17.39 -13.92
C GLU A 458 -3.47 -16.79 -13.17
N ALA A 459 -2.84 -17.55 -12.26
CA ALA A 459 -1.67 -17.09 -11.51
C ALA A 459 -0.48 -16.77 -12.44
N VAL A 460 -0.23 -17.59 -13.46
CA VAL A 460 0.88 -17.36 -14.42
C VAL A 460 0.64 -16.14 -15.30
N ILE A 461 -0.61 -15.90 -15.72
CA ILE A 461 -0.99 -14.66 -16.43
C ILE A 461 -0.80 -13.44 -15.49
N SER A 462 -1.21 -13.58 -14.24
CA SER A 462 -1.06 -12.55 -13.21
C SER A 462 0.42 -12.21 -12.93
N LEU A 463 1.29 -13.23 -12.92
CA LEU A 463 2.75 -13.09 -12.76
C LEU A 463 3.37 -12.23 -13.87
N GLY A 464 3.04 -12.50 -15.14
CA GLY A 464 3.60 -11.70 -16.23
C GLY A 464 3.16 -10.24 -16.16
N TYR A 465 1.89 -9.97 -15.85
CA TYR A 465 1.45 -8.59 -15.57
C TYR A 465 2.11 -7.97 -14.33
N CYS A 466 2.39 -8.76 -13.29
CA CYS A 466 3.13 -8.30 -12.11
C CYS A 466 4.52 -7.80 -12.50
N ILE A 467 5.25 -8.55 -13.32
CA ILE A 467 6.58 -8.17 -13.82
C ILE A 467 6.49 -6.89 -14.65
N LYS A 468 5.55 -6.81 -15.61
CA LYS A 468 5.33 -5.61 -16.46
C LYS A 468 5.01 -4.36 -15.65
N ASN A 469 4.15 -4.49 -14.64
CA ASN A 469 3.78 -3.37 -13.78
C ASN A 469 4.96 -2.88 -12.93
N ASN A 470 5.81 -3.78 -12.42
CA ASN A 470 7.00 -3.39 -11.67
C ASN A 470 7.96 -2.58 -12.55
N MET A 471 8.24 -3.04 -13.77
CA MET A 471 9.05 -2.29 -14.74
C MET A 471 8.48 -0.91 -15.04
N ALA A 472 7.17 -0.82 -15.29
CA ALA A 472 6.49 0.45 -15.55
C ALA A 472 6.58 1.43 -14.35
N GLY A 473 6.81 0.90 -13.14
CA GLY A 473 7.11 1.67 -11.92
C GLY A 473 8.59 1.96 -11.70
N ASN A 474 9.45 1.68 -12.70
CA ASN A 474 10.92 1.75 -12.61
C ASN A 474 11.54 0.78 -11.57
N ILE A 475 10.89 -0.35 -11.32
CA ILE A 475 11.31 -1.35 -10.33
C ILE A 475 11.69 -2.64 -11.06
N PHE A 476 12.91 -3.12 -10.80
CA PHE A 476 13.40 -4.39 -11.33
C PHE A 476 13.80 -5.32 -10.20
N ASN A 477 13.43 -6.60 -10.31
CA ASN A 477 13.92 -7.64 -9.42
C ASN A 477 14.97 -8.47 -10.17
N ARG A 478 16.23 -8.42 -9.74
CA ARG A 478 17.32 -9.18 -10.38
C ARG A 478 17.19 -10.69 -10.20
N ASP A 479 16.44 -11.14 -9.19
CA ASP A 479 16.17 -12.55 -8.94
C ASP A 479 14.71 -12.86 -9.29
N LEU A 480 14.46 -13.07 -10.58
CA LEU A 480 13.14 -13.43 -11.11
C LEU A 480 12.75 -14.88 -10.77
N ASP A 481 13.11 -15.38 -9.59
CA ASP A 481 12.70 -16.68 -9.09
C ASP A 481 11.24 -16.65 -8.62
N GLY A 482 10.46 -17.66 -9.02
CA GLY A 482 9.07 -17.82 -8.58
C GLY A 482 8.90 -17.77 -7.05
N ARG A 483 9.91 -18.16 -6.28
CA ARG A 483 9.93 -18.10 -4.80
C ARG A 483 9.80 -16.69 -4.23
N ASN A 484 10.15 -15.67 -5.00
CA ASN A 484 10.06 -14.26 -4.60
C ASN A 484 8.65 -13.69 -4.83
N TYR A 485 7.76 -14.45 -5.47
CA TYR A 485 6.40 -14.08 -5.80
C TYR A 485 5.39 -14.86 -4.99
N GLY A 486 4.30 -14.19 -4.60
CA GLY A 486 3.23 -14.76 -3.81
C GLY A 486 1.86 -14.48 -4.41
N VAL A 487 0.97 -15.44 -4.25
CA VAL A 487 -0.41 -15.43 -4.74
C VAL A 487 -1.33 -15.03 -3.59
N GLY A 488 -2.14 -13.99 -3.82
CA GLY A 488 -3.18 -13.55 -2.89
C GLY A 488 -4.51 -14.28 -3.08
N SER A 489 -5.48 -13.95 -2.21
CA SER A 489 -6.79 -14.62 -2.16
C SER A 489 -7.65 -14.53 -3.43
N HIS A 490 -7.32 -13.62 -4.34
CA HIS A 490 -8.02 -13.43 -5.62
C HIS A 490 -7.08 -13.72 -6.81
N ILE A 491 -6.16 -14.68 -6.63
CA ILE A 491 -5.22 -15.20 -7.64
C ILE A 491 -4.35 -14.08 -8.28
N ARG A 492 -4.15 -13.01 -7.52
CA ARG A 492 -3.25 -11.93 -7.90
C ARG A 492 -1.84 -12.20 -7.40
N VAL A 493 -0.87 -12.12 -8.30
CA VAL A 493 0.55 -12.32 -7.99
C VAL A 493 1.19 -10.99 -7.61
N TYR A 494 2.03 -11.04 -6.57
CA TYR A 494 2.80 -9.92 -6.06
C TYR A 494 4.24 -10.33 -5.80
N LEU A 495 5.16 -9.39 -6.01
CA LEU A 495 6.52 -9.47 -5.49
C LEU A 495 6.51 -9.17 -3.99
N PHE A 496 7.06 -10.06 -3.16
CA PHE A 496 7.12 -9.88 -1.71
C PHE A 496 8.52 -9.97 -1.11
N ASP A 497 9.51 -10.45 -1.88
CA ASP A 497 10.92 -10.39 -1.52
C ASP A 497 11.57 -9.19 -2.19
N TYR A 498 12.29 -8.38 -1.39
CA TYR A 498 12.84 -7.09 -1.80
C TYR A 498 14.37 -7.05 -1.77
N ASP A 499 15.04 -8.16 -1.46
CA ASP A 499 16.50 -8.18 -1.29
C ASP A 499 17.26 -7.88 -2.59
N ALA A 500 16.60 -8.16 -3.71
CA ALA A 500 17.10 -8.13 -5.07
C ALA A 500 16.50 -6.98 -5.92
N LEU A 501 15.98 -5.93 -5.28
CA LEU A 501 15.42 -4.78 -5.98
C LEU A 501 16.49 -3.84 -6.52
N GLU A 502 16.33 -3.44 -7.77
CA GLU A 502 17.17 -2.52 -8.52
C GLU A 502 16.31 -1.46 -9.23
N THR A 503 16.91 -0.32 -9.57
CA THR A 503 16.25 0.69 -10.40
C THR A 503 16.24 0.21 -11.85
N PHE A 504 15.05 0.05 -12.44
CA PHE A 504 14.96 -0.58 -13.76
C PHE A 504 15.73 0.16 -14.87
N THR A 505 15.75 1.50 -14.86
CA THR A 505 16.49 2.30 -15.85
C THR A 505 18.01 2.15 -15.78
N GLU A 506 18.55 1.61 -14.68
CA GLU A 506 19.98 1.34 -14.46
C GLU A 506 20.40 -0.07 -14.92
N VAL A 507 19.42 -0.94 -15.17
CA VAL A 507 19.64 -2.32 -15.63
C VAL A 507 20.08 -2.33 -17.09
N LYS A 508 21.07 -3.16 -17.41
CA LYS A 508 21.61 -3.31 -18.77
C LYS A 508 20.93 -4.48 -19.46
N ILE A 509 20.04 -4.15 -20.40
CA ILE A 509 19.36 -5.15 -21.22
C ILE A 509 20.34 -5.63 -22.30
N ARG A 510 20.54 -6.94 -22.40
CA ARG A 510 21.39 -7.61 -23.40
C ARG A 510 20.62 -8.78 -24.01
N SER A 511 21.09 -9.27 -25.16
CA SER A 511 20.59 -10.50 -25.78
C SER A 511 21.69 -11.55 -25.82
N ASN A 512 21.30 -12.82 -25.72
CA ASN A 512 22.16 -13.98 -25.95
C ASN A 512 21.73 -14.78 -27.20
N GLN A 513 20.79 -14.29 -28.04
CA GLN A 513 20.25 -15.03 -29.19
C GLN A 513 21.26 -15.33 -30.30
N ASP A 514 22.29 -14.48 -30.44
CA ASP A 514 23.34 -14.65 -31.45
C ASP A 514 24.42 -15.68 -31.04
N ARG A 515 24.25 -16.36 -29.90
CA ARG A 515 25.24 -17.29 -29.35
C ARG A 515 24.98 -18.74 -29.70
N TYR A 516 26.07 -19.51 -29.79
CA TYR A 516 26.03 -20.94 -30.00
C TYR A 516 26.07 -21.72 -28.67
N ASP A 517 25.48 -22.92 -28.67
CA ASP A 517 25.51 -23.82 -27.51
C ASP A 517 26.96 -24.16 -27.10
N GLY A 518 27.33 -23.85 -25.86
CA GLY A 518 28.68 -24.02 -25.31
C GLY A 518 29.57 -22.77 -25.31
N GLU A 519 29.12 -21.62 -25.83
CA GLU A 519 29.78 -20.33 -25.60
C GLU A 519 29.49 -19.81 -24.17
N GLU A 520 30.47 -19.16 -23.53
CA GLU A 520 30.26 -18.54 -22.21
C GLU A 520 29.20 -17.41 -22.29
N ASP A 521 28.20 -17.43 -21.38
CA ASP A 521 27.11 -16.43 -21.29
C ASP A 521 27.64 -14.99 -21.18
N ILE A 522 28.83 -14.81 -20.63
CA ILE A 522 29.63 -13.60 -20.77
C ILE A 522 31.08 -14.12 -20.80
N PRO A 523 31.87 -13.83 -21.85
CA PRO A 523 33.26 -14.27 -21.86
C PRO A 523 33.94 -13.82 -20.58
N SER A 524 34.71 -14.69 -19.93
CA SER A 524 35.39 -14.43 -18.66
C SER A 524 36.30 -13.19 -18.65
N TRP A 525 36.66 -12.66 -19.82
CA TRP A 525 37.41 -11.41 -20.03
C TRP A 525 36.54 -10.17 -20.29
N TYR A 526 35.23 -10.33 -20.49
CA TYR A 526 34.25 -9.26 -20.66
C TYR A 526 33.61 -8.99 -19.30
N PHE A 527 34.16 -7.99 -18.60
CA PHE A 527 33.59 -7.51 -17.34
C PHE A 527 32.81 -6.23 -17.61
N GLU A 528 31.50 -6.27 -17.38
CA GLU A 528 30.65 -5.10 -17.46
C GLU A 528 30.00 -4.88 -16.10
N ASP A 529 30.38 -3.77 -15.44
CA ASP A 529 29.86 -3.39 -14.11
C ASP A 529 28.34 -3.19 -14.13
N GLY A 530 27.69 -3.51 -13.00
CA GLY A 530 26.25 -3.33 -12.81
C GLY A 530 25.43 -4.56 -13.19
N VAL A 531 24.10 -4.42 -13.14
CA VAL A 531 23.17 -5.53 -13.34
C VAL A 531 22.89 -5.72 -14.83
N ILE A 532 23.26 -6.89 -15.35
CA ILE A 532 22.95 -7.33 -16.71
C ILE A 532 21.74 -8.24 -16.66
N PHE A 533 20.78 -8.01 -17.54
CA PHE A 533 19.59 -8.84 -17.66
C PHE A 533 19.42 -9.32 -19.11
N LEU A 534 19.16 -10.63 -19.24
CA LEU A 534 18.92 -11.34 -20.49
C LEU A 534 17.42 -11.73 -20.53
N PRO A 535 16.57 -10.98 -21.26
CA PRO A 535 15.14 -11.26 -21.35
C PRO A 535 14.81 -12.70 -21.76
N GLU A 536 15.65 -13.30 -22.61
CA GLU A 536 15.49 -14.66 -23.12
C GLU A 536 15.53 -15.73 -22.02
N GLU A 537 16.16 -15.44 -20.88
CA GLU A 537 16.34 -16.37 -19.77
C GLU A 537 15.25 -16.27 -18.70
N ILE A 538 14.28 -15.36 -18.87
CA ILE A 538 13.24 -15.10 -17.86
C ILE A 538 12.46 -16.37 -17.49
N GLU A 539 12.15 -17.23 -18.45
CA GLU A 539 11.44 -18.49 -18.19
C GLU A 539 12.22 -19.45 -17.31
N TRP A 540 13.54 -19.50 -17.51
CA TRP A 540 14.44 -20.31 -16.68
C TRP A 540 14.54 -19.72 -15.27
N GLY A 541 14.69 -18.39 -15.18
CA GLY A 541 14.70 -17.66 -13.92
C GLY A 541 13.45 -17.91 -13.07
N LEU A 542 12.27 -17.92 -13.69
CA LEU A 542 10.98 -18.14 -13.02
C LEU A 542 10.81 -19.53 -12.39
N ARG A 543 11.57 -20.54 -12.86
CA ARG A 543 11.53 -21.94 -12.38
C ARG A 543 10.13 -22.57 -12.40
N ILE A 544 9.31 -22.25 -13.39
CA ILE A 544 8.01 -22.91 -13.59
C ILE A 544 8.24 -24.29 -14.21
N SER A 545 8.03 -25.34 -13.42
CA SER A 545 8.30 -26.73 -13.84
C SER A 545 7.34 -27.23 -14.92
N ASP A 546 6.07 -26.80 -14.87
CA ASP A 546 5.01 -27.27 -15.78
C ASP A 546 5.23 -26.73 -17.23
N PRO A 547 5.37 -27.62 -18.24
CA PRO A 547 5.53 -27.22 -19.64
C PRO A 547 4.35 -26.45 -20.24
N GLU A 548 3.10 -26.78 -19.86
CA GLU A 548 1.90 -26.11 -20.37
C GLU A 548 1.78 -24.70 -19.79
N LEU A 549 2.14 -24.51 -18.51
CA LEU A 549 2.19 -23.17 -17.91
C LEU A 549 3.29 -22.31 -18.54
N ARG A 550 4.46 -22.87 -18.85
CA ARG A 550 5.51 -22.15 -19.60
C ARG A 550 5.04 -21.76 -20.99
N LYS A 551 4.31 -22.64 -21.68
CA LYS A 551 3.71 -22.34 -22.98
C LYS A 551 2.69 -21.22 -22.87
N LEU A 552 1.79 -21.26 -21.89
CA LEU A 552 0.84 -20.19 -21.61
C LEU A 552 1.54 -18.85 -21.35
N PHE A 553 2.62 -18.86 -20.55
CA PHE A 553 3.42 -17.66 -20.30
C PHE A 553 3.97 -17.08 -21.60
N ARG A 554 4.50 -17.90 -22.51
CA ARG A 554 4.94 -17.43 -23.84
C ARG A 554 3.81 -16.87 -24.69
N ASP A 555 2.66 -17.56 -24.71
CA ASP A 555 1.53 -17.15 -25.55
C ASP A 555 0.96 -15.79 -25.10
N VAL A 556 0.96 -15.50 -23.80
CA VAL A 556 0.39 -14.26 -23.23
C VAL A 556 1.43 -13.16 -23.00
N HIS A 557 2.67 -13.54 -22.68
CA HIS A 557 3.75 -12.67 -22.22
C HIS A 557 5.06 -12.87 -22.98
N GLY A 558 5.03 -13.39 -24.21
CA GLY A 558 6.22 -13.53 -25.05
C GLY A 558 6.92 -12.21 -25.40
N ASP A 559 6.30 -11.06 -25.13
CA ASP A 559 7.00 -9.77 -25.17
C ASP A 559 8.04 -9.63 -24.05
N LEU A 560 7.87 -10.30 -22.90
CA LEU A 560 8.85 -10.30 -21.81
C LEU A 560 10.15 -11.03 -22.15
N THR A 561 10.15 -11.90 -23.16
CA THR A 561 11.37 -12.59 -23.63
C THR A 561 12.12 -11.80 -24.71
N SER A 562 11.68 -10.57 -25.01
CA SER A 562 12.16 -9.77 -26.14
C SER A 562 12.84 -8.49 -25.68
N VAL A 563 14.13 -8.31 -26.02
CA VAL A 563 14.91 -7.07 -25.74
C VAL A 563 14.16 -5.78 -26.11
N PRO A 564 13.58 -5.62 -27.31
CA PRO A 564 12.82 -4.42 -27.69
C PRO A 564 11.73 -3.99 -26.70
N TYR A 565 11.08 -4.93 -26.02
CA TYR A 565 10.05 -4.59 -25.04
C TYR A 565 10.65 -3.84 -23.85
N TRP A 566 11.75 -4.35 -23.30
CA TRP A 566 12.42 -3.79 -22.13
C TRP A 566 13.05 -2.43 -22.43
N GLU A 567 13.76 -2.32 -23.56
CA GLU A 567 14.38 -1.06 -23.99
C GLU A 567 13.34 0.03 -24.23
N ARG A 568 12.19 -0.29 -24.84
CA ARG A 568 11.10 0.67 -25.02
C ARG A 568 10.59 1.23 -23.70
N ILE A 569 10.37 0.38 -22.68
CA ILE A 569 9.92 0.84 -21.37
C ILE A 569 11.00 1.68 -20.68
N GLN A 570 12.28 1.30 -20.78
CA GLN A 570 13.36 2.12 -20.25
C GLN A 570 13.41 3.51 -20.91
N GLU A 571 13.23 3.59 -22.22
CA GLU A 571 13.22 4.86 -22.95
C GLU A 571 12.05 5.74 -22.52
N GLU A 572 10.84 5.18 -22.44
CA GLU A 572 9.66 5.90 -21.94
C GLU A 572 9.92 6.49 -20.55
N LEU A 573 10.52 5.72 -19.64
CA LEU A 573 10.85 6.18 -18.29
C LEU A 573 11.92 7.27 -18.28
N ARG A 574 12.96 7.15 -19.12
CA ARG A 574 14.04 8.17 -19.24
C ARG A 574 13.53 9.49 -19.83
N GLU A 575 12.54 9.42 -20.72
CA GLU A 575 11.82 10.59 -21.23
C GLU A 575 10.86 11.20 -20.20
N GLY A 576 10.74 10.62 -18.99
CA GLY A 576 9.82 11.06 -17.96
C GLY A 576 8.36 10.72 -18.23
N LYS A 577 8.08 9.83 -19.19
CA LYS A 577 6.71 9.34 -19.42
C LYS A 577 6.31 8.41 -18.28
N VAL A 578 5.00 8.28 -18.08
CA VAL A 578 4.42 7.31 -17.14
C VAL A 578 3.83 6.16 -17.95
N PRO A 579 4.48 4.98 -18.02
CA PRO A 579 3.96 3.86 -18.78
C PRO A 579 2.60 3.39 -18.24
N ARG A 580 1.78 2.79 -19.12
CA ARG A 580 0.48 2.24 -18.72
C ARG A 580 0.70 0.94 -17.93
N ILE A 581 -0.03 0.79 -16.82
CA ILE A 581 -0.02 -0.43 -16.00
C ILE A 581 -1.33 -1.20 -16.17
N GLN A 582 -1.26 -2.53 -16.01
CA GLN A 582 -2.46 -3.37 -16.03
C GLN A 582 -3.07 -3.43 -14.62
N VAL A 583 -4.19 -2.73 -14.46
CA VAL A 583 -4.84 -2.55 -13.16
C VAL A 583 -5.91 -3.61 -12.91
N TYR A 584 -6.69 -3.98 -13.92
CA TYR A 584 -7.79 -4.95 -13.83
C TYR A 584 -7.72 -5.93 -15.01
N PRO A 585 -8.39 -7.09 -14.93
CA PRO A 585 -8.44 -8.05 -16.03
C PRO A 585 -8.98 -7.43 -17.34
N ARG A 586 -8.60 -7.99 -18.49
CA ARG A 586 -9.13 -7.55 -19.79
C ARG A 586 -10.64 -7.74 -19.91
N SER A 587 -11.22 -8.72 -19.21
CA SER A 587 -12.66 -8.99 -19.16
C SER A 587 -13.48 -7.85 -18.53
N CYS A 588 -12.85 -6.90 -17.83
CA CYS A 588 -13.52 -5.73 -17.30
C CYS A 588 -13.63 -4.58 -18.32
N ARG A 589 -12.85 -4.61 -19.41
CA ARG A 589 -12.85 -3.54 -20.42
C ARG A 589 -14.11 -3.57 -21.29
N ILE A 590 -14.53 -2.39 -21.75
CA ILE A 590 -15.74 -2.17 -22.57
C ILE A 590 -15.44 -1.64 -23.96
#